data_AF-A0A1D3KA24-F1
#
_entry.id   AF-A0A1D3KA24-F1
#
_cell.length_a   1.000
_cell.length_b   1.000
_cell.length_c   1.000
_cell.angle_alpha   90.00
_cell.angle_beta   90.00
_cell.angle_gamma   90.00
#
_symmetry.space_group_name_H-M   'P 1'
#
loop_
_entity.id
_entity.type
_entity.pdbx_description
1 polymer ?
#
loop_
_entity_poly.entity_id
_entity_poly.type
_entity_poly.pdbx_seq_one_letter_code
_entity_poly.pdbx_strand_id
1 'polypeptide(L)'
;MEDEKTRFLAAMAVANRFAKNYEQGIKAFVRLNTVQSEIFRGTTLGDYLALLDDKISEAVSLNGDAGWLSCRSEFTEEELLESLIRRDRSGKRYPTLAQVPSFLLEAFEEQHDAASFRVLAGELREACWSAYSGMTKIREQMDDEPTGADLLASMEAWPGEVHESEQTIKETLALSENLHKGWLRCQTAVLALLCMANQFGDDDPDQDLAIELMG
;
A
#
# COMPACT_ATOMS: atom_id res chain seq x y z
N MET A 1 -6.78 2.71 -33.96
CA MET A 1 -6.52 3.95 -33.21
C MET A 1 -7.60 4.18 -32.15
N GLU A 2 -8.88 4.28 -32.52
CA GLU A 2 -9.99 4.47 -31.54
C GLU A 2 -10.15 3.30 -30.54
N ASP A 3 -9.94 2.07 -31.00
CA ASP A 3 -9.95 0.87 -30.14
C ASP A 3 -8.74 0.79 -29.18
N GLU A 4 -7.54 1.15 -29.64
CA GLU A 4 -6.31 1.16 -28.82
C GLU A 4 -6.39 2.18 -27.67
N LYS A 5 -6.80 3.42 -27.99
CA LYS A 5 -6.98 4.46 -26.97
C LYS A 5 -8.08 4.09 -25.97
N THR A 6 -9.18 3.49 -26.43
CA THR A 6 -10.28 3.07 -25.56
C THR A 6 -9.83 2.01 -24.55
N ARG A 7 -9.08 0.99 -24.99
CA ARG A 7 -8.50 -0.04 -24.09
C ARG A 7 -7.53 0.57 -23.09
N PHE A 8 -6.69 1.50 -23.53
CA PHE A 8 -5.75 2.19 -22.65
C PHE A 8 -6.46 3.00 -21.56
N LEU A 9 -7.51 3.75 -21.93
CA LEU A 9 -8.32 4.51 -20.96
C LEU A 9 -9.06 3.58 -19.98
N ALA A 10 -9.50 2.39 -20.43
CA ALA A 10 -10.08 1.38 -19.54
C ALA A 10 -9.04 0.87 -18.51
N ALA A 11 -7.80 0.57 -18.95
CA ALA A 11 -6.71 0.21 -18.05
C ALA A 11 -6.39 1.34 -17.05
N MET A 12 -6.45 2.61 -17.50
CA MET A 12 -6.27 3.77 -16.63
C MET A 12 -7.34 3.86 -15.54
N ALA A 13 -8.60 3.62 -15.89
CA ALA A 13 -9.70 3.61 -14.93
C ALA A 13 -9.52 2.52 -13.86
N VAL A 14 -9.01 1.35 -14.24
CA VAL A 14 -8.67 0.27 -13.30
C VAL A 14 -7.51 0.66 -12.39
N ALA A 15 -6.44 1.24 -12.94
CA ALA A 15 -5.29 1.71 -12.16
C ALA A 15 -5.71 2.79 -11.13
N ASN A 16 -6.51 3.76 -11.57
CA ASN A 16 -7.08 4.79 -10.69
C ASN A 16 -7.96 4.20 -9.58
N ARG A 17 -8.72 3.14 -9.87
CA ARG A 17 -9.52 2.45 -8.85
C ARG A 17 -8.65 1.81 -7.78
N PHE A 18 -7.58 1.10 -8.16
CA PHE A 18 -6.65 0.51 -7.19
C PHE A 18 -5.98 1.59 -6.32
N ALA A 19 -5.45 2.65 -6.94
CA ALA A 19 -4.83 3.74 -6.21
C ALA A 19 -5.81 4.40 -5.22
N LYS A 20 -7.04 4.68 -5.66
CA LYS A 20 -8.08 5.29 -4.82
C LYS A 20 -8.48 4.41 -3.64
N ASN A 21 -8.60 3.10 -3.85
CA ASN A 21 -8.93 2.17 -2.76
C ASN A 21 -7.81 2.15 -1.71
N TYR A 22 -6.56 2.07 -2.16
CA TYR A 22 -5.40 2.10 -1.27
C TYR A 22 -5.30 3.42 -0.49
N GLU A 23 -5.49 4.56 -1.15
CA GLU A 23 -5.56 5.87 -0.50
C GLU A 23 -6.67 5.99 0.55
N GLN A 24 -7.84 5.40 0.28
CA GLN A 24 -8.94 5.38 1.25
C GLN A 24 -8.57 4.55 2.48
N GLY A 25 -7.88 3.42 2.28
CA GLY A 25 -7.30 2.64 3.37
C GLY A 25 -6.33 3.46 4.23
N ILE A 26 -5.41 4.19 3.60
CA ILE A 26 -4.47 5.09 4.29
C ILE A 26 -5.24 6.15 5.09
N LYS A 27 -6.22 6.82 4.49
CA LYS A 27 -7.03 7.85 5.16
C LYS A 27 -7.79 7.28 6.36
N ALA A 28 -8.28 6.04 6.26
CA ALA A 28 -8.94 5.35 7.36
C ALA A 28 -7.95 5.03 8.49
N PHE A 29 -6.76 4.53 8.14
CA PHE A 29 -5.69 4.31 9.10
C PHE A 29 -5.29 5.59 9.82
N VAL A 30 -4.96 6.67 9.11
CA VAL A 30 -4.47 7.93 9.72
C VAL A 30 -5.46 8.47 10.75
N ARG A 31 -6.77 8.37 10.47
CA ARG A 31 -7.83 8.77 11.42
C ARG A 31 -7.83 7.91 12.68
N LEU A 32 -7.66 6.59 12.52
CA LEU A 32 -7.55 5.66 13.66
C LEU A 32 -6.26 5.91 14.45
N ASN A 33 -5.13 6.05 13.76
CA ASN A 33 -3.81 6.22 14.35
C ASN A 33 -3.72 7.49 15.18
N THR A 34 -4.30 8.59 14.69
CA THR A 34 -4.34 9.88 15.43
C THR A 34 -4.93 9.70 16.83
N VAL A 35 -6.07 8.99 16.93
CA VAL A 35 -6.73 8.77 18.22
C VAL A 35 -5.94 7.78 19.08
N GLN A 36 -5.50 6.66 18.51
CA GLN A 36 -4.81 5.62 19.28
C GLN A 36 -3.43 6.07 19.77
N SER A 37 -2.69 6.84 18.97
CA SER A 37 -1.39 7.40 19.34
C SER A 37 -1.48 8.38 20.52
N GLU A 38 -2.59 9.11 20.66
CA GLU A 38 -2.83 9.94 21.84
C GLU A 38 -3.09 9.10 23.09
N ILE A 39 -3.89 8.03 22.96
CA ILE A 39 -4.24 7.12 24.06
C ILE A 39 -3.02 6.38 24.59
N PHE A 40 -2.18 5.87 23.69
CA PHE A 40 -1.03 5.01 24.04
C PHE A 40 0.30 5.77 24.16
N ARG A 41 0.26 7.10 24.23
CA ARG A 41 1.47 7.93 24.31
C ARG A 41 2.36 7.52 25.48
N GLY A 42 3.63 7.27 25.20
CA GLY A 42 4.62 6.89 26.21
C GLY A 42 4.54 5.42 26.65
N THR A 43 3.90 4.57 25.86
CA THR A 43 3.83 3.12 26.08
C THR A 43 4.42 2.38 24.88
N THR A 44 4.79 1.11 25.05
CA THR A 44 5.25 0.25 23.95
C THR A 44 4.21 0.12 22.82
N LEU A 45 2.92 0.15 23.15
CA LEU A 45 1.84 0.18 22.15
C LEU A 45 1.91 1.46 21.30
N GLY A 46 2.22 2.60 21.93
CA GLY A 46 2.41 3.88 21.24
C GLY A 46 3.65 3.88 20.35
N ASP A 47 4.76 3.31 20.82
CA ASP A 47 5.99 3.18 20.03
C ASP A 47 5.75 2.29 18.80
N TYR A 48 5.02 1.19 18.96
CA TYR A 48 4.63 0.31 17.85
C TYR A 48 3.69 1.03 16.85
N LEU A 49 2.76 1.85 17.32
CA LEU A 49 1.91 2.67 16.43
C LEU A 49 2.71 3.71 15.63
N ALA A 50 3.74 4.31 16.23
CA ALA A 50 4.64 5.22 15.52
C ALA A 50 5.44 4.48 14.44
N LEU A 51 5.96 3.28 14.76
CA LEU A 51 6.64 2.43 13.78
C LEU A 51 5.73 2.06 12.61
N LEU A 52 4.47 1.72 12.89
CA LEU A 52 3.47 1.41 11.85
C LEU A 52 3.22 2.59 10.90
N ASP A 53 3.22 3.83 11.42
CA ASP A 53 3.08 5.05 10.61
C ASP A 53 4.26 5.24 9.66
N ASP A 54 5.48 5.01 10.15
CA ASP A 54 6.71 5.03 9.35
C ASP A 54 6.65 3.97 8.24
N LYS A 55 6.23 2.73 8.56
CA LYS A 55 6.13 1.64 7.58
C LYS A 55 5.08 1.87 6.51
N ILE A 56 3.99 2.58 6.81
CA ILE A 56 3.04 2.98 5.77
C ILE A 56 3.66 3.99 4.82
N SER A 57 4.43 4.95 5.34
CA SER A 57 5.12 5.93 4.48
C SER A 57 6.09 5.24 3.53
N GLU A 58 6.84 4.25 4.02
CA GLU A 58 7.69 3.39 3.19
C GLU A 58 6.86 2.59 2.16
N ALA A 59 5.76 1.96 2.57
CA ALA A 59 4.89 1.19 1.69
C ALA A 59 4.25 2.03 0.57
N VAL A 60 3.89 3.29 0.86
CA VAL A 60 3.39 4.25 -0.13
C VAL A 60 4.47 4.56 -1.17
N SER A 61 5.71 4.84 -0.73
CA SER A 61 6.83 5.08 -1.64
C SER A 61 7.05 3.90 -2.58
N LEU A 62 7.10 2.69 -2.02
CA LEU A 62 7.28 1.46 -2.81
C LEU A 62 6.15 1.24 -3.81
N ASN A 63 4.91 1.54 -3.44
CA ASN A 63 3.78 1.46 -4.36
C ASN A 63 3.88 2.49 -5.51
N GLY A 64 4.44 3.69 -5.25
CA GLY A 64 4.80 4.64 -6.29
C GLY A 64 5.88 4.09 -7.23
N ASP A 65 6.96 3.55 -6.67
CA ASP A 65 8.07 2.97 -7.43
C ASP A 65 7.66 1.74 -8.27
N ALA A 66 6.67 0.97 -7.79
CA ALA A 66 6.06 -0.14 -8.51
C ALA A 66 5.06 0.30 -9.59
N GLY A 67 4.69 1.58 -9.63
CA GLY A 67 3.72 2.13 -10.58
C GLY A 67 2.26 1.82 -10.22
N TRP A 68 1.97 1.52 -8.96
CA TRP A 68 0.61 1.27 -8.48
C TRP A 68 -0.08 2.53 -7.94
N LEU A 69 0.69 3.55 -7.59
CA LEU A 69 0.19 4.87 -7.20
C LEU A 69 0.69 5.92 -8.18
N SER A 70 -0.19 6.84 -8.54
CA SER A 70 0.19 8.05 -9.27
C SER A 70 0.92 9.01 -8.32
N CYS A 71 1.82 9.82 -8.86
CA CYS A 71 2.40 10.97 -8.13
C CYS A 71 1.38 12.12 -7.97
N ARG A 72 0.21 12.00 -8.61
CA ARG A 72 -0.96 12.87 -8.53
C ARG A 72 -2.14 12.10 -7.96
N SER A 73 -3.31 12.74 -7.90
CA SER A 73 -4.55 12.08 -7.48
C SER A 73 -5.04 11.00 -8.46
N GLU A 74 -4.65 11.09 -9.73
CA GLU A 74 -5.06 10.19 -10.80
C GLU A 74 -3.93 10.03 -11.82
N PHE A 75 -3.82 8.85 -12.41
CA PHE A 75 -2.89 8.55 -13.49
C PHE A 75 -3.13 9.43 -14.71
N THR A 76 -2.05 10.04 -15.20
CA THR A 76 -2.01 10.56 -16.57
C THR A 76 -1.76 9.44 -17.58
N GLU A 77 -1.93 9.72 -18.88
CA GLU A 77 -1.67 8.71 -19.92
C GLU A 77 -0.18 8.30 -19.92
N GLU A 78 0.74 9.23 -19.68
CA GLU A 78 2.18 8.97 -19.57
C GLU A 78 2.52 8.13 -18.31
N GLU A 79 2.00 8.53 -17.14
CA GLU A 79 2.19 7.79 -15.90
C GLU A 79 1.67 6.35 -16.01
N LEU A 80 0.52 6.14 -16.67
CA LEU A 80 0.02 4.79 -16.88
C LEU A 80 0.96 3.98 -17.78
N LEU A 81 1.49 4.55 -18.86
CA LEU A 81 2.42 3.85 -19.72
C LEU A 81 3.69 3.45 -18.96
N GLU A 82 4.26 4.36 -18.18
CA GLU A 82 5.39 4.05 -17.31
C GLU A 82 5.05 2.91 -16.34
N SER A 83 3.88 2.96 -15.70
CA SER A 83 3.39 1.88 -14.83
C SER A 83 3.24 0.55 -15.57
N LEU A 84 2.80 0.54 -16.82
CA LEU A 84 2.74 -0.66 -17.66
C LEU A 84 4.14 -1.21 -17.96
N ILE A 85 5.12 -0.34 -18.20
CA ILE A 85 6.52 -0.70 -18.40
C ILE A 85 7.14 -1.26 -17.12
N ARG A 86 6.95 -0.60 -15.97
CA ARG A 86 7.38 -1.07 -14.63
C ARG A 86 6.94 -2.51 -14.37
N ARG A 87 5.70 -2.84 -14.74
CA ARG A 87 5.09 -4.17 -14.54
C ARG A 87 5.38 -5.16 -15.68
N ASP A 88 6.03 -4.75 -16.76
CA ASP A 88 6.51 -5.62 -17.84
C ASP A 88 7.79 -6.36 -17.44
N ARG A 89 7.67 -7.28 -16.46
CA ARG A 89 8.80 -8.05 -15.91
C ARG A 89 9.64 -8.75 -16.98
N SER A 90 9.01 -9.22 -18.04
CA SER A 90 9.68 -9.98 -19.09
C SER A 90 10.44 -9.12 -20.11
N GLY A 91 10.18 -7.81 -20.12
CA GLY A 91 10.69 -6.90 -21.13
C GLY A 91 10.12 -7.10 -22.53
N LYS A 92 9.11 -7.96 -22.68
CA LYS A 92 8.57 -8.37 -24.00
C LYS A 92 7.52 -7.42 -24.54
N ARG A 93 6.78 -6.72 -23.67
CA ARG A 93 5.69 -5.82 -24.10
C ARG A 93 6.25 -4.48 -24.57
N TYR A 94 7.26 -3.96 -23.88
CA TYR A 94 7.88 -2.67 -24.22
C TYR A 94 9.39 -2.78 -24.42
N PRO A 95 9.88 -3.56 -25.40
CA PRO A 95 11.31 -3.69 -25.68
C PRO A 95 11.88 -2.46 -26.38
N THR A 96 11.07 -1.68 -27.11
CA THR A 96 11.49 -0.48 -27.85
C THR A 96 10.36 0.56 -27.95
N LEU A 97 10.68 1.77 -28.42
CA LEU A 97 9.70 2.83 -28.70
C LEU A 97 8.58 2.38 -29.66
N ALA A 98 8.84 1.43 -30.56
CA ALA A 98 7.85 0.96 -31.51
C ALA A 98 6.65 0.25 -30.86
N GLN A 99 6.71 -0.07 -29.56
CA GLN A 99 5.61 -0.64 -28.78
C GLN A 99 4.86 0.40 -27.94
N VAL A 100 5.29 1.66 -27.95
CA VAL A 100 4.51 2.75 -27.35
C VAL A 100 3.23 2.93 -28.16
N PRO A 101 2.06 3.06 -27.51
CA PRO A 101 0.80 3.28 -28.22
C PRO A 101 0.87 4.47 -29.16
N SER A 102 0.27 4.34 -30.34
CA SER A 102 0.42 5.33 -31.43
C SER A 102 0.05 6.76 -31.04
N PHE A 103 -0.93 6.91 -30.15
CA PHE A 103 -1.40 8.21 -29.66
C PHE A 103 -0.50 8.85 -28.59
N LEU A 104 0.49 8.13 -28.06
CA LEU A 104 1.50 8.63 -27.11
C LEU A 104 2.91 8.71 -27.72
N LEU A 105 3.10 8.11 -28.89
CA LEU A 105 4.42 7.94 -29.50
C LEU A 105 5.12 9.29 -29.74
N GLU A 106 4.42 10.30 -30.27
CA GLU A 106 5.00 11.62 -30.54
C GLU A 106 5.56 12.26 -29.26
N ALA A 107 4.81 12.24 -28.16
CA ALA A 107 5.25 12.79 -26.88
C ALA A 107 6.48 12.06 -26.29
N PHE A 108 6.62 10.76 -26.58
CA PHE A 108 7.78 9.97 -26.17
C PHE A 108 8.98 10.18 -27.09
N GLU A 109 8.78 10.32 -28.39
CA GLU A 109 9.85 10.58 -29.37
C GLU A 109 10.48 11.98 -29.19
N GLU A 110 9.72 12.96 -28.68
CA GLU A 110 10.25 14.28 -28.30
C GLU A 110 11.25 14.20 -27.14
N GLN A 111 11.09 13.22 -26.25
CA GLN A 111 11.85 13.10 -25.00
C GLN A 111 12.93 12.01 -25.07
N HIS A 112 12.73 10.99 -25.91
CA HIS A 112 13.55 9.79 -25.94
C HIS A 112 13.83 9.31 -27.37
N ASP A 113 15.09 8.98 -27.64
CA ASP A 113 15.44 8.12 -28.75
C ASP A 113 15.29 6.63 -28.37
N ALA A 114 15.47 5.74 -29.35
CA ALA A 114 15.30 4.30 -29.14
C ALA A 114 16.29 3.72 -28.12
N ALA A 115 17.48 4.31 -27.94
CA ALA A 115 18.46 3.85 -26.97
C ALA A 115 18.09 4.34 -25.56
N SER A 116 17.73 5.62 -25.41
CA SER A 116 17.32 6.19 -24.12
C SER A 116 16.03 5.58 -23.61
N PHE A 117 15.07 5.25 -24.49
CA PHE A 117 13.85 4.53 -24.07
C PHE A 117 14.16 3.15 -23.48
N ARG A 118 15.12 2.42 -24.06
CA ARG A 118 15.52 1.10 -23.51
C ARG A 118 16.12 1.23 -22.12
N VAL A 119 16.91 2.28 -21.88
CA VAL A 119 17.48 2.59 -20.56
C VAL A 119 16.36 2.91 -19.58
N LEU A 120 15.47 3.85 -19.91
CA LEU A 120 14.30 4.20 -19.11
C LEU A 120 13.47 2.96 -18.77
N ALA A 121 13.12 2.15 -19.77
CA ALA A 121 12.32 0.96 -19.56
C ALA A 121 13.05 -0.10 -18.71
N GLY A 122 14.37 -0.15 -18.74
CA GLY A 122 15.18 -0.97 -17.85
C GLY A 122 15.09 -0.49 -16.40
N GLU A 123 15.33 0.81 -16.19
CA GLU A 123 15.30 1.46 -14.87
C GLU A 123 13.92 1.33 -14.21
N LEU A 124 12.83 1.56 -14.97
CA LEU A 124 11.46 1.40 -14.51
C LEU A 124 11.18 -0.03 -14.00
N ARG A 125 11.64 -1.05 -14.73
CA ARG A 125 11.45 -2.46 -14.32
C ARG A 125 12.26 -2.81 -13.07
N GLU A 126 13.51 -2.35 -12.99
CA GLU A 126 14.37 -2.57 -11.82
C GLU A 126 13.82 -1.87 -10.56
N ALA A 127 13.30 -0.65 -10.71
CA ALA A 127 12.62 0.06 -9.62
C ALA A 127 11.39 -0.71 -9.12
N CYS A 128 10.57 -1.22 -10.04
CA CYS A 128 9.42 -2.05 -9.69
C CYS A 128 9.84 -3.31 -8.93
N TRP A 129 10.83 -4.05 -9.42
CA TRP A 129 11.32 -5.25 -8.75
C TRP A 129 11.87 -4.96 -7.35
N SER A 130 12.66 -3.90 -7.24
CA SER A 130 13.20 -3.42 -5.96
C SER A 130 12.07 -3.06 -5.00
N ALA A 131 10.99 -2.46 -5.49
CA ALA A 131 9.82 -2.11 -4.70
C ALA A 131 9.08 -3.34 -4.16
N TYR A 132 8.86 -4.37 -4.98
CA TYR A 132 8.29 -5.64 -4.53
C TYR A 132 9.16 -6.30 -3.46
N SER A 133 10.48 -6.31 -3.63
CA SER A 133 11.40 -6.84 -2.61
C SER A 133 11.35 -6.00 -1.32
N GLY A 134 11.29 -4.67 -1.43
CA GLY A 134 11.16 -3.76 -0.29
C GLY A 134 9.87 -4.01 0.49
N MET A 135 8.75 -4.20 -0.20
CA MET A 135 7.45 -4.46 0.43
C MET A 135 7.48 -5.77 1.23
N THR A 136 8.07 -6.83 0.67
CA THR A 136 8.27 -8.09 1.39
C THR A 136 9.10 -7.89 2.66
N LYS A 137 10.22 -7.14 2.57
CA LYS A 137 11.08 -6.87 3.73
C LYS A 137 10.38 -6.09 4.83
N ILE A 138 9.55 -5.11 4.49
CA ILE A 138 8.78 -4.36 5.50
C ILE A 138 7.83 -5.29 6.25
N ARG A 139 7.15 -6.20 5.56
CA ARG A 139 6.29 -7.19 6.22
C ARG A 139 7.07 -8.11 7.14
N GLU A 140 8.18 -8.65 6.66
CA GLU A 140 9.06 -9.52 7.45
C GLU A 140 9.59 -8.79 8.70
N GLN A 141 9.98 -7.53 8.58
CA GLN A 141 10.40 -6.70 9.72
C GLN A 141 9.28 -6.60 10.76
N MET A 142 8.05 -6.31 10.33
CA MET A 142 6.92 -6.14 11.26
C MET A 142 6.54 -7.41 12.02
N ASP A 143 6.86 -8.60 11.49
CA ASP A 143 6.60 -9.87 12.18
C ASP A 143 7.49 -10.05 13.43
N ASP A 144 8.66 -9.39 13.47
CA ASP A 144 9.64 -9.50 14.57
C ASP A 144 9.53 -8.35 15.60
N GLU A 145 8.71 -7.33 15.34
CA GLU A 145 8.64 -6.12 16.17
C GLU A 145 7.78 -6.30 17.43
N PRO A 146 8.19 -5.76 18.60
CA PRO A 146 7.44 -5.89 19.83
C PRO A 146 6.14 -5.09 19.76
N THR A 147 5.03 -5.80 19.56
CA THR A 147 3.70 -5.19 19.38
C THR A 147 3.16 -4.50 20.64
N GLY A 148 3.68 -4.83 21.82
CA GLY A 148 3.16 -4.35 23.11
C GLY A 148 1.92 -5.12 23.60
N ALA A 149 1.53 -6.21 22.93
CA ALA A 149 0.39 -7.05 23.31
C ALA A 149 0.47 -7.57 24.77
N ASP A 150 1.69 -7.81 25.27
CA ASP A 150 1.93 -8.25 26.66
C ASP A 150 1.44 -7.22 27.70
N LEU A 151 1.49 -5.92 27.38
CA LEU A 151 0.98 -4.87 28.25
C LEU A 151 -0.55 -4.99 28.40
N LEU A 152 -1.26 -5.21 27.29
CA LEU A 152 -2.71 -5.39 27.29
C LEU A 152 -3.10 -6.67 28.03
N ALA A 153 -2.39 -7.77 27.80
CA ALA A 153 -2.61 -9.02 28.50
C ALA A 153 -2.41 -8.88 30.02
N SER A 154 -1.40 -8.09 30.44
CA SER A 154 -1.16 -7.80 31.85
C SER A 154 -2.29 -6.95 32.47
N MET A 155 -2.84 -5.98 31.74
CA MET A 155 -3.98 -5.17 32.20
C MET A 155 -5.25 -5.99 32.38
N GLU A 156 -5.49 -6.99 31.52
CA GLU A 156 -6.64 -7.90 31.64
C GLU A 156 -6.54 -8.82 32.86
N ALA A 157 -5.32 -9.19 33.29
CA ALA A 157 -5.09 -10.01 34.48
C ALA A 157 -5.18 -9.23 35.81
N TRP A 158 -4.95 -7.92 35.77
CA TRP A 158 -4.82 -7.04 36.94
C TRP A 158 -6.00 -7.11 37.94
N PRO A 159 -7.28 -7.19 37.53
CA PRO A 159 -8.39 -7.18 38.49
C PRO A 159 -8.44 -8.38 39.45
N GLY A 160 -7.72 -9.46 39.17
CA GLY A 160 -7.55 -10.59 40.09
C GLY A 160 -6.55 -10.32 41.23
N GLU A 161 -5.78 -9.23 41.15
CA GLU A 161 -4.65 -8.92 42.04
C GLU A 161 -4.95 -7.76 43.01
N VAL A 162 -6.13 -7.13 42.91
CA VAL A 162 -6.50 -5.92 43.68
C VAL A 162 -7.77 -6.14 44.49
N HIS A 163 -7.80 -5.63 45.73
CA HIS A 163 -9.00 -5.63 46.58
C HIS A 163 -9.92 -4.43 46.28
N GLU A 164 -10.42 -4.37 45.05
CA GLU A 164 -11.33 -3.33 44.58
C GLU A 164 -12.80 -3.77 44.62
N SER A 165 -13.71 -2.80 44.48
CA SER A 165 -15.14 -3.11 44.37
C SER A 165 -15.46 -3.87 43.07
N GLU A 166 -16.48 -4.74 43.10
CA GLU A 166 -16.92 -5.47 41.89
C GLU A 166 -17.27 -4.53 40.73
N GLN A 167 -17.81 -3.35 41.03
CA GLN A 167 -18.16 -2.36 40.00
C GLN A 167 -16.91 -1.76 39.36
N THR A 168 -15.92 -1.38 40.17
CA THR A 168 -14.62 -0.86 39.69
C THR A 168 -13.91 -1.89 38.80
N ILE A 169 -13.94 -3.17 39.20
CA ILE A 169 -13.37 -4.27 38.41
C ILE A 169 -14.05 -4.37 37.04
N LYS A 170 -15.39 -4.34 36.98
CA LYS A 170 -16.15 -4.39 35.72
C LYS A 170 -15.82 -3.21 34.81
N GLU A 171 -15.77 -1.99 35.35
CA GLU A 171 -15.44 -0.79 34.57
C GLU A 171 -14.01 -0.83 34.03
N THR A 172 -13.06 -1.31 34.83
CA THR A 172 -11.65 -1.47 34.42
C THR A 172 -11.50 -2.48 33.29
N LEU A 173 -12.15 -3.64 33.40
CA LEU A 173 -12.16 -4.66 32.34
C LEU A 173 -12.76 -4.12 31.04
N ALA A 174 -13.89 -3.41 31.12
CA ALA A 174 -14.52 -2.80 29.95
C ALA A 174 -13.63 -1.75 29.29
N LEU A 175 -12.92 -0.93 30.09
CA LEU A 175 -11.95 0.03 29.58
C LEU A 175 -10.78 -0.68 28.87
N SER A 176 -10.20 -1.71 29.50
CA SER A 176 -9.12 -2.51 28.91
C SER A 176 -9.52 -3.13 27.57
N GLU A 177 -10.70 -3.74 27.51
CA GLU A 177 -11.24 -4.34 26.27
C GLU A 177 -11.40 -3.29 25.16
N ASN A 178 -11.88 -2.09 25.49
CA ASN A 178 -12.02 -1.01 24.53
C ASN A 178 -10.67 -0.51 23.99
N LEU A 179 -9.66 -0.39 24.86
CA LEU A 179 -8.29 -0.03 24.49
C LEU A 179 -7.69 -1.09 23.56
N HIS A 180 -7.81 -2.37 23.92
CA HIS A 180 -7.33 -3.48 23.12
C HIS A 180 -7.99 -3.51 21.73
N LYS A 181 -9.33 -3.38 21.65
CA LYS A 181 -10.04 -3.32 20.37
C LYS A 181 -9.61 -2.14 19.51
N GLY A 182 -9.39 -0.97 20.12
CA GLY A 182 -8.93 0.23 19.42
C GLY A 182 -7.55 0.02 18.79
N TRP A 183 -6.61 -0.49 19.59
CA TRP A 183 -5.25 -0.82 19.15
C TRP A 183 -5.24 -1.87 18.03
N LEU A 184 -5.93 -3.00 18.23
CA LEU A 184 -5.98 -4.11 17.27
C LEU A 184 -6.57 -3.68 15.92
N ARG A 185 -7.61 -2.82 15.93
CA ARG A 185 -8.18 -2.25 14.70
C ARG A 185 -7.17 -1.41 13.95
N CYS A 186 -6.36 -0.63 14.67
CA CYS A 186 -5.32 0.20 14.07
C CYS A 186 -4.23 -0.67 13.45
N GLN A 187 -3.68 -1.62 14.22
CA GLN A 187 -2.68 -2.59 13.74
C GLN A 187 -3.18 -3.35 12.50
N THR A 188 -4.39 -3.92 12.56
CA THR A 188 -4.97 -4.68 11.44
C THR A 188 -5.10 -3.83 10.18
N ALA A 189 -5.57 -2.59 10.31
CA ALA A 189 -5.69 -1.68 9.18
C ALA A 189 -4.35 -1.37 8.52
N VAL A 190 -3.28 -1.20 9.31
CA VAL A 190 -1.93 -0.96 8.78
C VAL A 190 -1.36 -2.18 8.10
N LEU A 191 -1.38 -3.33 8.77
CA LEU A 191 -0.78 -4.54 8.23
C LEU A 191 -1.44 -4.94 6.90
N ALA A 192 -2.74 -4.66 6.73
CA ALA A 192 -3.43 -4.82 5.46
C ALA A 192 -2.88 -3.89 4.35
N LEU A 193 -2.41 -2.69 4.70
CA LEU A 193 -1.80 -1.73 3.77
C LEU A 193 -0.34 -2.05 3.42
N LEU A 194 0.34 -2.94 4.15
CA LEU A 194 1.69 -3.42 3.82
C LEU A 194 1.64 -4.47 2.69
N CYS A 195 1.12 -4.04 1.55
CA CYS A 195 1.04 -4.81 0.30
C CYS A 195 1.07 -3.86 -0.90
N MET A 196 1.11 -4.43 -2.10
CA MET A 196 0.91 -3.62 -3.31
C MET A 196 -0.56 -3.21 -3.45
N ALA A 197 -0.83 -2.02 -3.97
CA ALA A 197 -2.18 -1.46 -4.02
C ALA A 197 -3.15 -2.33 -4.83
N ASN A 198 -2.65 -3.08 -5.82
CA ASN A 198 -3.45 -4.03 -6.60
C ASN A 198 -3.80 -5.33 -5.86
N GLN A 199 -3.29 -5.51 -4.65
CA GLN A 199 -3.58 -6.62 -3.74
C GLN A 199 -4.46 -6.16 -2.57
N PHE A 200 -4.69 -4.85 -2.45
CA PHE A 200 -5.40 -4.26 -1.32
C PHE A 200 -6.91 -4.28 -1.54
N GLY A 201 -7.62 -5.01 -0.68
CA GLY A 201 -9.09 -5.08 -0.70
C GLY A 201 -9.70 -6.03 -1.74
N ASP A 202 -8.89 -6.81 -2.46
CA ASP A 202 -9.35 -7.83 -3.40
C ASP A 202 -9.38 -9.23 -2.73
N ASP A 203 -10.59 -9.77 -2.57
CA ASP A 203 -10.89 -11.21 -2.40
C ASP A 203 -11.27 -11.84 -3.76
N ASP A 204 -11.14 -11.14 -4.90
CA ASP A 204 -11.58 -11.60 -6.22
C ASP A 204 -10.41 -11.68 -7.25
N PRO A 205 -10.04 -12.89 -7.71
CA PRO A 205 -8.91 -13.17 -8.60
C PRO A 205 -9.19 -12.92 -10.09
N ASP A 206 -9.89 -11.85 -10.47
CA ASP A 206 -10.02 -11.42 -11.87
C ASP A 206 -8.75 -10.70 -12.38
N GLN A 207 -7.57 -11.26 -12.02
CA GLN A 207 -6.27 -10.92 -12.59
C GLN A 207 -6.26 -11.10 -14.11
N ASP A 208 -7.09 -12.00 -14.64
CA ASP A 208 -7.15 -12.28 -16.08
C ASP A 208 -7.69 -11.10 -16.89
N LEU A 209 -8.61 -10.28 -16.37
CA LEU A 209 -9.12 -9.13 -17.14
C LEU A 209 -8.08 -7.99 -17.21
N ALA A 210 -7.31 -7.79 -16.14
CA ALA A 210 -6.23 -6.82 -16.11
C ALA A 210 -5.03 -7.30 -16.96
N ILE A 211 -4.74 -8.60 -16.98
CA ILE A 211 -3.70 -9.20 -17.82
C ILE A 211 -4.13 -9.23 -19.30
N GLU A 212 -5.39 -9.53 -19.62
CA GLU A 212 -5.93 -9.52 -21.00
C GLU A 212 -6.06 -8.10 -21.57
N LEU A 213 -6.37 -7.08 -20.75
CA LEU A 213 -6.42 -5.68 -21.19
C LEU A 213 -5.03 -5.02 -21.27
N MET A 214 -4.01 -5.64 -20.66
CA MET A 214 -2.59 -5.21 -20.72
C MET A 214 -1.71 -6.16 -21.56
N GLY A 215 -2.31 -7.12 -22.29
CA GLY A 215 -1.66 -8.14 -23.12
C GLY A 215 -1.71 -7.82 -24.60
#